data_AF-A0A3G2TDC6-F1
#
_entry.id   AF-A0A3G2TDC6-F1
#
_cell.length_a   1.000
_cell.length_b   1.000
_cell.length_c   1.000
_cell.angle_alpha   90.00
_cell.angle_beta   90.00
_cell.angle_gamma   90.00
#
_symmetry.space_group_name_H-M   'P 1'
#
loop_
_entity.id
_entity.type
_entity.pdbx_description
1 polymer ?
#
loop_
_entity_poly.entity_id
_entity_poly.type
_entity_poly.pdbx_seq_one_letter_code
_entity_poly.pdbx_strand_id
1 'polypeptide(L)'
;MHIPGKKEQLEEIYSELDTAINVATNRVNSINIEYKEKFSLFESDHKDRYKANIDEIQSLLPNAMTAGLSSAFSAKRTEEMQQSSDLRKSFNRGIYMMIAVSLLPVCVSIYYIFSGHQLEETILKLPRLVLAIIPIYIPVLWFTYSANKKLNLSKRLIEEYSHKEVLSKTYEGLSKQINNLNDHEESEELRYRLLSAFLQVSSENPGKLISNYEASDHPLMEALEQSYKFQIAIDKLDGIPGMSKIVAILENRAKKKIAEKEDIIDKAIDDLSTETDDDEIV
;
A
#
# COMPACT_ATOMS: atom_id res chain seq x y z
N MET A 1 -98.53 -41.02 39.28
CA MET A 1 -98.75 -41.41 37.87
C MET A 1 -97.38 -41.53 37.20
N HIS A 2 -96.84 -42.75 37.15
CA HIS A 2 -95.55 -43.06 36.52
C HIS A 2 -95.86 -43.39 35.05
N ILE A 3 -95.32 -42.63 34.09
CA ILE A 3 -95.66 -42.75 32.67
C ILE A 3 -94.66 -43.74 32.03
N PRO A 4 -95.08 -44.98 31.69
CA PRO A 4 -94.23 -45.93 30.98
C PRO A 4 -93.97 -45.40 29.56
N GLY A 5 -92.70 -45.36 29.14
CA GLY A 5 -92.28 -44.87 27.82
C GLY A 5 -91.38 -43.63 27.85
N LYS A 6 -91.46 -42.78 28.89
CA LYS A 6 -90.50 -41.66 29.03
C LYS A 6 -89.08 -42.12 29.34
N LYS A 7 -88.93 -43.27 30.00
CA LYS A 7 -87.63 -43.86 30.32
C LYS A 7 -86.93 -44.40 29.09
N GLU A 8 -87.68 -45.03 28.20
CA GLU A 8 -87.18 -45.67 26.97
C GLU A 8 -86.76 -44.61 25.93
N GLN A 9 -87.57 -43.56 25.75
CA GLN A 9 -87.20 -42.39 24.93
C GLN A 9 -85.97 -41.66 25.49
N LEU A 10 -85.84 -41.61 26.82
CA LEU A 10 -84.69 -41.00 27.45
C LEU A 10 -83.42 -41.83 27.22
N GLU A 11 -83.50 -43.17 27.33
CA GLU A 11 -82.39 -44.08 27.03
C GLU A 11 -81.96 -44.03 25.55
N GLU A 12 -82.90 -43.90 24.62
CA GLU A 12 -82.63 -43.71 23.19
C GLU A 12 -81.90 -42.39 22.91
N ILE A 13 -82.38 -41.27 23.46
CA ILE A 13 -81.72 -39.96 23.34
C ILE A 13 -80.33 -39.98 23.98
N TYR A 14 -80.15 -40.66 25.12
CA TYR A 14 -78.83 -40.81 25.73
C TYR A 14 -77.87 -41.61 24.83
N SER A 15 -78.35 -42.66 24.17
CA SER A 15 -77.54 -43.47 23.25
C SER A 15 -77.16 -42.70 21.99
N GLU A 16 -78.07 -41.92 21.41
CA GLU A 16 -77.78 -41.03 20.27
C GLU A 16 -76.79 -39.93 20.65
N LEU A 17 -76.98 -39.32 21.83
CA LEU A 17 -76.08 -38.28 22.35
C LEU A 17 -74.68 -38.85 22.59
N ASP A 18 -74.56 -40.04 23.18
CA ASP A 18 -73.27 -40.70 23.39
C ASP A 18 -72.58 -41.01 22.06
N THR A 19 -73.33 -41.49 21.07
CA THR A 19 -72.82 -41.74 19.72
C THR A 19 -72.33 -40.44 19.06
N ALA A 20 -73.09 -39.35 19.16
CA ALA A 20 -72.71 -38.04 18.62
C ALA A 20 -71.47 -37.47 19.33
N ILE A 21 -71.36 -37.63 20.65
CA ILE A 21 -70.19 -37.24 21.44
C ILE A 21 -68.96 -38.04 21.01
N ASN A 22 -69.09 -39.36 20.81
CA ASN A 22 -68.00 -40.21 20.35
C ASN A 22 -67.53 -39.82 18.94
N VAL A 23 -68.45 -39.54 18.01
CA VAL A 23 -68.11 -39.05 16.65
C VAL A 23 -67.42 -37.69 16.69
N ALA A 24 -67.93 -36.75 17.48
CA ALA A 24 -67.31 -35.43 17.64
C ALA A 24 -65.90 -35.53 18.25
N THR A 25 -65.74 -36.38 19.27
CA THR A 25 -64.44 -36.63 19.93
C THR A 25 -63.43 -37.24 18.96
N ASN A 26 -63.85 -38.23 18.16
CA ASN A 26 -63.00 -38.82 17.13
C ASN A 26 -62.58 -37.81 16.07
N ARG A 27 -63.48 -36.91 15.66
CA ARG A 27 -63.17 -35.85 14.69
C ARG A 27 -62.23 -34.79 15.26
N VAL A 28 -62.38 -34.42 16.53
CA VAL A 28 -61.44 -33.53 17.22
C VAL A 28 -60.05 -34.17 17.31
N ASN A 29 -59.98 -35.46 17.64
CA ASN A 29 -58.72 -36.19 17.71
C ASN A 29 -58.05 -36.31 16.33
N SER A 30 -58.80 -36.63 15.28
CA SER A 30 -58.25 -36.72 13.92
C SER A 30 -57.72 -35.37 13.43
N ILE A 31 -58.45 -34.28 13.71
CA ILE A 31 -58.00 -32.92 13.41
C ILE A 31 -56.71 -32.61 14.18
N ASN A 32 -56.65 -32.93 15.47
CA ASN A 32 -55.46 -32.66 16.28
C ASN A 32 -54.22 -33.40 15.73
N ILE A 33 -54.37 -34.67 15.35
CA ILE A 33 -53.30 -35.48 14.74
C ILE A 33 -52.86 -34.85 13.41
N GLU A 34 -53.81 -34.52 12.52
CA GLU A 34 -53.50 -33.93 11.21
C GLU A 34 -52.79 -32.57 11.34
N TYR A 35 -53.24 -31.70 12.26
CA TYR A 35 -52.58 -30.42 12.52
C TYR A 35 -51.20 -30.60 13.14
N LYS A 36 -51.03 -31.59 14.02
CA LYS A 36 -49.73 -31.92 14.61
C LYS A 36 -48.74 -32.43 13.56
N GLU A 37 -49.19 -33.28 12.65
CA GLU A 37 -48.36 -33.74 11.51
C GLU A 37 -48.03 -32.59 10.57
N LYS A 38 -49.01 -31.77 10.18
CA LYS A 38 -48.77 -30.58 9.34
C LYS A 38 -47.80 -29.60 9.99
N PHE A 39 -47.93 -29.36 11.29
CA PHE A 39 -47.03 -28.48 12.02
C PHE A 39 -45.62 -29.07 12.12
N SER A 40 -45.50 -30.37 12.40
CA SER A 40 -44.22 -31.08 12.41
C SER A 40 -43.53 -31.06 11.04
N LEU A 41 -44.28 -31.27 9.96
CA LEU A 41 -43.77 -31.19 8.59
C LEU A 41 -43.33 -29.77 8.23
N PHE A 42 -44.15 -28.77 8.58
CA PHE A 42 -43.82 -27.36 8.39
C PHE A 42 -42.55 -26.97 9.16
N GLU A 43 -42.42 -27.36 10.43
CA GLU A 43 -41.24 -27.09 11.25
C GLU A 43 -39.99 -27.75 10.65
N SER A 44 -40.09 -29.00 10.19
CA SER A 44 -38.99 -29.70 9.53
C SER A 44 -38.59 -29.02 8.23
N ASP A 45 -39.53 -28.73 7.33
CA ASP A 45 -39.25 -28.07 6.04
C ASP A 45 -38.58 -26.71 6.25
N HIS A 46 -39.11 -25.90 7.17
CA HIS A 46 -38.52 -24.60 7.47
C HIS A 46 -37.12 -24.71 8.08
N LYS A 47 -36.88 -25.71 8.94
CA LYS A 47 -35.56 -25.96 9.52
C LYS A 47 -34.55 -26.40 8.46
N ASP A 48 -34.96 -27.26 7.54
CA ASP A 48 -34.12 -27.75 6.47
C ASP A 48 -33.80 -26.64 5.47
N ARG A 49 -34.80 -25.84 5.07
CA ARG A 49 -34.61 -24.65 4.23
C ARG A 49 -33.73 -23.59 4.90
N TYR A 50 -33.91 -23.36 6.20
CA TYR A 50 -33.08 -22.41 6.94
C TYR A 50 -31.63 -22.86 6.98
N LYS A 51 -31.36 -24.14 7.28
CA LYS A 51 -30.02 -24.70 7.24
C LYS A 51 -29.40 -24.60 5.85
N ALA A 52 -30.13 -25.00 4.81
CA ALA A 52 -29.65 -24.90 3.43
C ALA A 52 -29.25 -23.46 3.05
N ASN A 53 -30.06 -22.46 3.42
CA ASN A 53 -29.73 -21.06 3.18
C ASN A 53 -28.50 -20.59 3.97
N ILE A 54 -28.34 -21.01 5.23
CA ILE A 54 -27.17 -20.67 6.05
C ILE A 54 -25.90 -21.28 5.45
N ASP A 55 -25.95 -22.54 5.03
CA ASP A 55 -24.82 -23.23 4.43
C ASP A 55 -24.43 -22.57 3.10
N GLU A 56 -25.41 -22.15 2.28
CA GLU A 56 -25.17 -21.39 1.06
C GLU A 56 -24.51 -20.04 1.34
N ILE A 57 -25.01 -19.27 2.31
CA ILE A 57 -24.41 -17.99 2.72
C ILE A 57 -22.97 -18.17 3.20
N GLN A 58 -22.72 -19.18 4.05
CA GLN A 58 -21.37 -19.48 4.55
C GLN A 58 -20.42 -19.89 3.43
N SER A 59 -20.91 -20.59 2.41
CA SER A 59 -20.10 -20.97 1.25
C SER A 59 -19.75 -19.77 0.35
N LEU A 60 -20.62 -18.75 0.29
CA LEU A 60 -20.43 -17.56 -0.56
C LEU A 60 -19.61 -16.45 0.13
N LEU A 61 -19.60 -16.40 1.46
CA LEU A 61 -18.93 -15.36 2.24
C LEU A 61 -17.42 -15.21 1.93
N PRO A 62 -16.61 -16.28 1.82
CA PRO A 62 -15.18 -16.17 1.53
C PRO A 62 -14.93 -15.56 0.15
N ASN A 63 -15.71 -16.00 -0.85
CA ASN A 63 -15.61 -15.50 -2.22
C ASN A 63 -16.03 -14.03 -2.33
N ALA A 64 -17.11 -13.64 -1.63
CA ALA A 64 -17.55 -12.26 -1.58
C ALA A 64 -16.51 -11.36 -0.88
N MET A 65 -15.89 -11.85 0.19
CA MET A 65 -14.84 -11.12 0.91
C MET A 65 -13.60 -10.90 0.02
N THR A 66 -13.12 -11.94 -0.67
CA THR A 66 -11.93 -11.86 -1.53
C THR A 66 -12.18 -11.01 -2.78
N ALA A 67 -13.38 -11.08 -3.35
CA ALA A 67 -13.82 -10.20 -4.42
C ALA A 67 -13.87 -8.73 -3.97
N GLY A 68 -14.41 -8.46 -2.78
CA GLY A 68 -14.44 -7.12 -2.18
C GLY A 68 -13.03 -6.58 -1.91
N LEU A 69 -12.16 -7.37 -1.30
CA LEU A 69 -10.77 -7.00 -1.02
C LEU A 69 -9.97 -6.76 -2.31
N SER A 70 -10.04 -7.67 -3.28
CA SER A 70 -9.32 -7.52 -4.55
C SER A 70 -9.80 -6.30 -5.33
N SER A 71 -11.10 -6.00 -5.33
CA SER A 71 -11.66 -4.79 -5.92
C SER A 71 -11.16 -3.52 -5.22
N ALA A 72 -11.17 -3.50 -3.88
CA ALA A 72 -10.68 -2.36 -3.10
C ALA A 72 -9.19 -2.10 -3.33
N PHE A 73 -8.36 -3.15 -3.39
CA PHE A 73 -6.93 -3.03 -3.73
C PHE A 73 -6.72 -2.57 -5.17
N SER A 74 -7.52 -3.05 -6.12
CA SER A 74 -7.46 -2.61 -7.53
C SER A 74 -7.83 -1.13 -7.66
N ALA A 75 -8.87 -0.68 -6.96
CA ALA A 75 -9.29 0.73 -6.94
C ALA A 75 -8.18 1.62 -6.34
N LYS A 76 -7.60 1.22 -5.21
CA LYS A 76 -6.47 1.93 -4.58
C LYS A 76 -5.23 1.98 -5.47
N ARG A 77 -4.90 0.89 -6.16
CA ARG A 77 -3.82 0.85 -7.14
C ARG A 77 -4.06 1.85 -8.27
N THR A 78 -5.28 1.91 -8.82
CA THR A 78 -5.61 2.84 -9.91
C THR A 78 -5.57 4.30 -9.46
N GLU A 79 -6.06 4.60 -8.27
CA GLU A 79 -5.96 5.93 -7.64
C GLU A 79 -4.49 6.35 -7.50
N GLU A 80 -3.64 5.47 -6.95
CA GLU A 80 -2.21 5.72 -6.82
C GLU A 80 -1.48 5.83 -8.15
N MET A 81 -1.86 5.05 -9.17
CA MET A 81 -1.32 5.20 -10.53
C MET A 81 -1.60 6.58 -11.12
N GLN A 82 -2.80 7.11 -10.89
CA GLN A 82 -3.16 8.46 -11.31
C GLN A 82 -2.35 9.51 -10.56
N GLN A 83 -2.25 9.38 -9.23
CA GLN A 83 -1.44 10.27 -8.40
C GLN A 83 0.06 10.22 -8.77
N SER A 84 0.59 9.03 -9.04
CA SER A 84 1.96 8.81 -9.50
C SER A 84 2.23 9.52 -10.84
N SER A 85 1.27 9.48 -11.77
CA SER A 85 1.35 10.22 -13.03
C SER A 85 1.43 11.73 -12.80
N ASP A 86 0.64 12.27 -11.87
CA ASP A 86 0.64 13.70 -11.56
C ASP A 86 1.89 14.15 -10.80
N LEU A 87 2.40 13.30 -9.89
CA LEU A 87 3.71 13.46 -9.27
C LEU A 87 4.83 13.44 -10.31
N ARG A 88 4.71 12.62 -11.37
CA ARG A 88 5.70 12.54 -12.46
C ARG A 88 5.72 13.80 -13.29
N LYS A 89 4.55 14.37 -13.59
CA LYS A 89 4.44 15.69 -14.22
C LYS A 89 5.06 16.77 -13.33
N SER A 90 4.83 16.72 -12.02
CA SER A 90 5.39 17.67 -11.05
C SER A 90 6.92 17.58 -10.97
N PHE A 91 7.46 16.37 -10.95
CA PHE A 91 8.90 16.13 -10.99
C PHE A 91 9.53 16.64 -12.29
N ASN A 92 8.93 16.33 -13.45
CA ASN A 92 9.40 16.86 -14.73
C ASN A 92 9.36 18.39 -14.77
N ARG A 93 8.32 19.01 -14.21
CA ARG A 93 8.23 20.47 -14.07
C ARG A 93 9.36 21.03 -13.20
N GLY A 94 9.70 20.33 -12.11
CA GLY A 94 10.86 20.66 -11.27
C GLY A 94 12.17 20.61 -12.05
N ILE A 95 12.38 19.58 -12.87
CA ILE A 95 13.56 19.48 -13.76
C ILE A 95 13.62 20.66 -14.73
N TYR A 96 12.50 21.02 -15.37
CA TYR A 96 12.48 22.19 -16.26
C TYR A 96 12.80 23.49 -15.53
N MET A 97 12.32 23.67 -14.29
CA MET A 97 12.70 24.82 -13.48
C MET A 97 14.19 24.81 -13.10
N MET A 98 14.76 23.66 -12.76
CA MET A 98 16.20 23.55 -12.47
C MET A 98 17.06 23.94 -13.67
N ILE A 99 16.67 23.48 -14.87
CA ILE A 99 17.33 23.85 -16.13
C ILE A 99 17.19 25.36 -16.36
N ALA A 100 16.01 25.94 -16.16
CA ALA A 100 15.78 27.38 -16.32
C ALA A 100 16.63 28.22 -15.36
N VAL A 101 16.70 27.82 -14.08
CA VAL A 101 17.54 28.50 -13.07
C VAL A 101 19.02 28.36 -13.40
N SER A 102 19.45 27.19 -13.90
CA SER A 102 20.83 26.96 -14.34
C SER A 102 21.23 27.76 -15.58
N LEU A 103 20.28 28.13 -16.44
CA LEU A 103 20.53 28.98 -17.61
C LEU A 103 20.60 30.47 -17.28
N LEU A 104 20.06 30.88 -16.14
CA LEU A 104 19.94 32.28 -15.73
C LEU A 104 21.29 33.02 -15.72
N PRO A 105 22.40 32.45 -15.19
CA PRO A 105 23.71 33.09 -15.27
C PRO A 105 24.18 33.32 -16.71
N VAL A 106 23.98 32.33 -17.57
CA VAL A 106 24.37 32.39 -18.99
C VAL A 106 23.57 33.45 -19.72
N CYS A 107 22.26 33.53 -19.49
CA CYS A 107 21.41 34.56 -20.08
C CYS A 107 21.85 35.97 -19.65
N VAL A 108 22.19 36.15 -18.38
CA VAL A 108 22.64 37.45 -17.87
C VAL A 108 24.04 37.80 -18.43
N SER A 109 24.95 36.83 -18.52
CA SER A 109 26.26 37.04 -19.16
C SER A 109 26.15 37.43 -20.62
N ILE A 110 25.28 36.78 -21.40
CA ILE A 110 25.01 37.16 -22.80
C ILE A 110 24.46 38.59 -22.88
N TYR A 111 23.53 38.95 -22.00
CA TYR A 111 22.97 40.31 -21.95
C TYR A 111 24.03 41.38 -21.62
N TYR A 112 24.96 41.11 -20.70
CA TYR A 112 26.06 42.02 -20.37
C TYR A 112 27.01 42.25 -21.55
N ILE A 113 27.35 41.20 -22.29
CA ILE A 113 28.18 41.29 -23.51
C ILE A 113 27.48 42.13 -24.59
N PHE A 114 26.19 41.91 -24.82
CA PHE A 114 25.40 42.73 -25.76
C PHE A 114 25.29 44.20 -25.34
N SER A 115 25.38 44.49 -24.04
CA SER A 115 25.34 45.84 -23.49
C SER A 115 26.68 46.58 -23.57
N GLY A 116 27.70 45.99 -24.23
CA GLY A 116 28.98 46.64 -24.51
C GLY A 116 30.03 46.53 -23.40
N HIS A 117 29.83 45.67 -22.39
CA HIS A 117 30.84 45.42 -21.36
C HIS A 117 31.95 44.52 -21.90
N GLN A 118 33.19 44.70 -21.40
CA GLN A 118 34.31 43.84 -21.77
C GLN A 118 34.09 42.41 -21.25
N LEU A 119 34.59 41.44 -22.03
CA LEU A 119 34.37 40.01 -21.79
C LEU A 119 35.01 39.57 -20.46
N GLU A 120 36.16 40.13 -20.14
CA GLU A 120 36.91 39.94 -18.90
C GLU A 120 36.12 40.39 -17.66
N GLU A 121 35.53 41.58 -17.70
CA GLU A 121 34.73 42.12 -16.60
C GLU A 121 33.47 41.26 -16.32
N THR A 122 32.94 40.62 -17.35
CA THR A 122 31.78 39.71 -17.25
C THR A 122 32.17 38.35 -16.65
N ILE A 123 33.36 37.84 -16.99
CA ILE A 123 33.93 36.61 -16.41
C ILE A 123 34.27 36.79 -14.94
N LEU A 124 34.84 37.94 -14.56
CA LEU A 124 35.18 38.22 -13.16
C LEU A 124 33.92 38.28 -12.26
N LYS A 125 32.79 38.71 -12.81
CA LYS A 125 31.51 38.84 -12.08
C LYS A 125 30.67 37.55 -12.07
N LEU A 126 30.98 36.56 -12.91
CA LEU A 126 30.25 35.30 -13.02
C LEU A 126 30.16 34.52 -11.69
N PRO A 127 31.24 34.33 -10.90
CA PRO A 127 31.17 33.64 -9.62
C PRO A 127 30.21 34.30 -8.62
N ARG A 128 30.23 35.64 -8.54
CA ARG A 128 29.31 36.42 -7.69
C ARG A 128 27.86 36.24 -8.15
N LEU A 129 27.63 36.13 -9.45
CA LEU A 129 26.31 35.96 -10.04
C LEU A 129 25.73 34.56 -9.77
N VAL A 130 26.56 33.52 -9.82
CA VAL A 130 26.18 32.15 -9.40
C VAL A 130 25.82 32.12 -7.91
N LEU A 131 26.62 32.79 -7.07
CA LEU A 131 26.37 32.87 -5.63
C LEU A 131 25.05 33.59 -5.31
N ALA A 132 24.68 34.59 -6.11
CA ALA A 132 23.42 35.32 -5.98
C ALA A 132 22.16 34.50 -6.34
N ILE A 133 22.31 33.40 -7.10
CA ILE A 133 21.21 32.52 -7.52
C ILE A 133 20.93 31.38 -6.53
N ILE A 134 21.86 31.12 -5.59
CA ILE A 134 21.70 30.07 -4.56
C ILE A 134 20.35 30.17 -3.80
N PRO A 135 19.87 31.35 -3.34
CA PRO A 135 18.60 31.46 -2.64
C PRO A 135 17.39 31.03 -3.47
N ILE A 136 17.47 31.13 -4.81
CA ILE A 136 16.44 30.67 -5.75
C ILE A 136 16.60 29.17 -6.04
N TYR A 137 17.83 28.66 -6.07
CA TYR A 137 18.11 27.26 -6.38
C TYR A 137 17.62 26.31 -5.27
N ILE A 138 17.78 26.67 -3.99
CA ILE A 138 17.43 25.83 -2.85
C ILE A 138 15.93 25.40 -2.86
N PRO A 139 14.95 26.33 -3.00
CA PRO A 139 13.53 25.95 -3.07
C PRO A 139 13.17 25.06 -4.27
N VAL A 140 13.79 25.29 -5.43
CA VAL A 140 13.53 24.51 -6.65
C VAL A 140 14.10 23.10 -6.51
N LEU A 141 15.29 22.98 -5.92
CA LEU A 141 15.90 21.70 -5.58
C LEU A 141 15.03 20.93 -4.58
N TRP A 142 14.55 21.59 -3.51
CA TRP A 142 13.63 20.99 -2.55
C TRP A 142 12.36 20.47 -3.23
N PHE A 143 11.71 21.29 -4.04
CA PHE A 143 10.48 20.93 -4.74
C PHE A 143 10.69 19.66 -5.59
N THR A 144 11.77 19.65 -6.38
CA THR A 144 12.10 18.53 -7.27
C THR A 144 12.44 17.26 -6.48
N TYR A 145 13.20 17.40 -5.40
CA TYR A 145 13.57 16.30 -4.52
C TYR A 145 12.37 15.67 -3.81
N SER A 146 11.50 16.51 -3.22
CA SER A 146 10.28 16.07 -2.55
C SER A 146 9.34 15.34 -3.52
N ALA A 147 9.20 15.85 -4.76
CA ALA A 147 8.43 15.18 -5.80
C ALA A 147 9.01 13.79 -6.14
N ASN A 148 10.34 13.67 -6.23
CA ASN A 148 11.00 12.38 -6.47
C ASN A 148 10.80 11.37 -5.32
N LYS A 149 10.90 11.82 -4.06
CA LYS A 149 10.67 10.97 -2.88
C LYS A 149 9.23 10.42 -2.88
N LYS A 150 8.25 11.30 -3.12
CA LYS A 150 6.82 10.93 -3.23
C LYS A 150 6.56 9.98 -4.40
N LEU A 151 7.24 10.17 -5.53
CA LEU A 151 7.16 9.25 -6.68
C LEU A 151 7.63 7.84 -6.35
N ASN A 152 8.77 7.72 -5.70
CA ASN A 152 9.33 6.42 -5.34
C ASN A 152 8.45 5.70 -4.31
N LEU A 153 7.87 6.46 -3.36
CA LEU A 153 6.89 5.92 -2.43
C LEU A 153 5.63 5.41 -3.14
N SER A 154 5.08 6.20 -4.07
CA SER A 154 3.88 5.81 -4.83
C SER A 154 4.11 4.56 -5.68
N LYS A 155 5.28 4.41 -6.34
CA LYS A 155 5.63 3.17 -7.06
C LYS A 155 5.59 1.94 -6.17
N ARG A 156 6.17 2.04 -4.98
CA ARG A 156 6.17 0.96 -4.00
C ARG A 156 4.75 0.60 -3.56
N LEU A 157 3.94 1.62 -3.31
CA LEU A 157 2.55 1.45 -2.89
C LEU A 157 1.71 0.76 -3.99
N ILE A 158 1.95 1.10 -5.25
CA ILE A 158 1.35 0.43 -6.41
C ILE A 158 1.74 -1.05 -6.47
N GLU A 159 3.03 -1.37 -6.29
CA GLU A 159 3.51 -2.76 -6.25
C GLU A 159 2.88 -3.53 -5.10
N GLU A 160 2.78 -2.93 -3.92
CA GLU A 160 2.18 -3.56 -2.75
C GLU A 160 0.67 -3.81 -2.92
N TYR A 161 -0.09 -2.81 -3.38
CA TYR A 161 -1.52 -3.00 -3.66
C TYR A 161 -1.75 -4.01 -4.78
N SER A 162 -0.89 -4.03 -5.81
CA SER A 162 -0.95 -5.05 -6.86
C SER A 162 -0.68 -6.44 -6.30
N HIS A 163 0.29 -6.58 -5.39
CA HIS A 163 0.56 -7.85 -4.72
C HIS A 163 -0.63 -8.29 -3.86
N LYS A 164 -1.24 -7.39 -3.07
CA LYS A 164 -2.42 -7.69 -2.24
C LYS A 164 -3.66 -8.03 -3.07
N GLU A 165 -3.85 -7.38 -4.23
CA GLU A 165 -4.90 -7.72 -5.20
C GLU A 165 -4.70 -9.15 -5.73
N VAL A 166 -3.49 -9.48 -6.21
CA VAL A 166 -3.17 -10.81 -6.76
C VAL A 166 -3.27 -11.88 -5.67
N LEU A 167 -2.81 -11.59 -4.45
CA LEU A 167 -2.92 -12.52 -3.31
C LEU A 167 -4.38 -12.85 -3.01
N SER A 168 -5.26 -11.84 -3.01
CA SER A 168 -6.70 -12.02 -2.76
C SER A 168 -7.36 -12.87 -3.86
N LYS A 169 -7.03 -12.61 -5.14
CA LYS A 169 -7.52 -13.41 -6.28
C LYS A 169 -6.97 -14.84 -6.28
N THR A 170 -5.71 -15.00 -5.89
CA THR A 170 -5.06 -16.31 -5.77
C THR A 170 -5.71 -17.14 -4.67
N TYR A 171 -5.99 -16.52 -3.52
CA TYR A 171 -6.72 -17.18 -2.43
C TYR A 171 -8.10 -17.64 -2.90
N GLU A 172 -8.86 -16.80 -3.61
CA GLU A 172 -10.16 -17.17 -4.17
C GLU A 172 -10.06 -18.39 -5.10
N GLY A 173 -9.11 -18.36 -6.04
CA GLY A 173 -8.89 -19.45 -6.99
C GLY A 173 -8.45 -20.77 -6.33
N LEU A 174 -7.58 -20.69 -5.30
CA LEU A 174 -7.14 -21.86 -4.54
C LEU A 174 -8.24 -22.38 -3.61
N SER A 175 -8.98 -21.50 -2.95
CA SER A 175 -10.14 -21.88 -2.12
C SER A 175 -11.19 -22.61 -2.95
N LYS A 176 -11.47 -22.13 -4.17
CA LYS A 176 -12.37 -22.82 -5.11
C LYS A 176 -11.84 -24.18 -5.55
N GLN A 177 -10.53 -24.33 -5.79
CA GLN A 177 -9.93 -25.62 -6.12
C GLN A 177 -10.03 -26.59 -4.95
N ILE A 178 -9.72 -26.15 -3.72
CA ILE A 178 -9.79 -26.98 -2.51
C ILE A 178 -11.23 -27.43 -2.21
N ASN A 179 -12.22 -26.55 -2.42
CA ASN A 179 -13.64 -26.90 -2.26
C ASN A 179 -14.13 -27.94 -3.28
N ASN A 180 -13.43 -28.10 -4.42
CA ASN A 180 -13.77 -29.06 -5.46
C ASN A 180 -13.02 -30.42 -5.30
N LEU A 181 -12.21 -30.59 -4.26
CA LEU A 181 -11.57 -31.88 -3.97
C LEU A 181 -12.60 -32.87 -3.41
N ASN A 182 -12.52 -34.13 -3.84
CA ASN A 182 -13.42 -35.20 -3.39
C ASN A 182 -13.07 -35.76 -2.00
N ASP A 183 -11.84 -35.53 -1.53
CA ASP A 183 -11.37 -35.99 -0.22
C ASP A 183 -11.60 -34.89 0.83
N HIS A 184 -12.50 -35.17 1.78
CA HIS A 184 -12.94 -34.19 2.77
C HIS A 184 -11.90 -33.93 3.86
N GLU A 185 -11.01 -34.89 4.15
CA GLU A 185 -9.99 -34.75 5.20
C GLU A 185 -8.80 -33.92 4.69
N GLU A 186 -8.33 -34.23 3.48
CA GLU A 186 -7.29 -33.45 2.79
C GLU A 186 -7.75 -32.01 2.46
N SER A 187 -9.01 -31.82 2.07
CA SER A 187 -9.58 -30.49 1.75
C SER A 187 -9.59 -29.56 2.97
N GLU A 188 -9.95 -30.08 4.15
CA GLU A 188 -9.98 -29.30 5.39
C GLU A 188 -8.57 -28.92 5.87
N GLU A 189 -7.59 -29.82 5.75
CA GLU A 189 -6.20 -29.49 6.08
C GLU A 189 -5.65 -28.38 5.16
N LEU A 190 -5.88 -28.50 3.85
CA LEU A 190 -5.45 -27.51 2.85
C LEU A 190 -6.13 -26.15 3.06
N ARG A 191 -7.42 -26.13 3.44
CA ARG A 191 -8.13 -24.90 3.82
C ARG A 191 -7.49 -24.19 5.00
N TYR A 192 -7.20 -24.94 6.06
CA TYR A 192 -6.54 -24.39 7.25
C TYR A 192 -5.15 -23.82 6.92
N ARG A 193 -4.33 -24.58 6.19
CA ARG A 193 -2.99 -24.14 5.74
C ARG A 193 -3.07 -22.89 4.87
N LEU A 194 -4.01 -22.86 3.91
CA LEU A 194 -4.21 -21.71 3.03
C LEU A 194 -4.62 -20.46 3.81
N LEU A 195 -5.58 -20.59 4.74
CA LEU A 195 -6.03 -19.48 5.58
C LEU A 195 -4.88 -18.97 6.47
N SER A 196 -4.14 -19.87 7.11
CA SER A 196 -2.98 -19.50 7.93
C SER A 196 -1.91 -18.77 7.11
N ALA A 197 -1.58 -19.28 5.92
CA ALA A 197 -0.60 -18.64 5.03
C ALA A 197 -1.09 -17.25 4.55
N PHE A 198 -2.37 -17.15 4.19
CA PHE A 198 -2.98 -15.88 3.78
C PHE A 198 -2.97 -14.86 4.93
N LEU A 199 -3.30 -15.25 6.16
CA LEU A 199 -3.23 -14.39 7.34
C LEU A 199 -1.80 -13.94 7.63
N GLN A 200 -0.83 -14.84 7.53
CA GLN A 200 0.58 -14.51 7.74
C GLN A 200 1.08 -13.47 6.74
N VAL A 201 0.75 -13.62 5.44
CA VAL A 201 1.16 -12.70 4.38
C VAL A 201 0.35 -11.39 4.42
N SER A 202 -0.94 -11.44 4.77
CA SER A 202 -1.79 -10.25 4.84
C SER A 202 -1.59 -9.41 6.10
N SER A 203 -1.07 -10.01 7.18
CA SER A 203 -0.74 -9.33 8.45
C SER A 203 0.47 -8.40 8.34
N GLU A 204 1.27 -8.52 7.28
CA GLU A 204 2.34 -7.56 7.04
C GLU A 204 1.78 -6.16 6.77
N ASN A 205 2.07 -5.25 7.71
CA ASN A 205 1.61 -3.87 7.68
C ASN A 205 2.26 -3.11 6.52
N PRO A 206 1.49 -2.41 5.67
CA PRO A 206 2.03 -1.60 4.57
C PRO A 206 3.08 -0.58 5.00
N GLY A 207 2.99 -0.08 6.23
CA GLY A 207 3.97 0.87 6.79
C GLY A 207 5.33 0.27 7.13
N LYS A 208 5.43 -1.05 7.35
CA LYS A 208 6.69 -1.71 7.78
C LYS A 208 7.78 -1.60 6.72
N LEU A 209 7.37 -1.60 5.46
CA LEU A 209 8.25 -1.49 4.31
C LEU A 209 8.62 -0.03 4.05
N ILE A 210 7.86 0.98 4.50
CA ILE A 210 8.20 2.42 4.37
C ILE A 210 9.33 2.80 5.36
N SER A 211 10.50 2.18 5.22
CA SER A 211 11.76 2.68 5.77
C SER A 211 12.03 4.05 5.14
N ASN A 212 12.12 5.10 5.96
CA ASN A 212 12.27 6.53 5.63
C ASN A 212 11.02 7.42 5.72
N TYR A 213 9.92 6.98 6.36
CA TYR A 213 8.88 7.94 6.78
C TYR A 213 9.43 8.97 7.80
N GLU A 214 10.34 8.54 8.67
CA GLU A 214 10.98 9.39 9.70
C GLU A 214 12.18 10.19 9.18
N ALA A 215 12.68 9.88 7.98
CA ALA A 215 13.84 10.57 7.41
C ALA A 215 13.41 11.97 6.97
N SER A 216 14.20 12.98 7.37
CA SER A 216 13.92 14.39 7.08
C SER A 216 13.54 14.59 5.62
N ASP A 217 12.44 15.29 5.34
CA ASP A 217 12.06 15.68 3.98
C ASP A 217 12.97 16.77 3.39
N HIS A 218 13.95 17.22 4.18
CA HIS A 218 14.91 18.22 3.78
C HIS A 218 16.06 17.59 2.98
N PRO A 219 16.27 17.97 1.70
CA PRO A 219 17.32 17.39 0.85
C PRO A 219 18.73 17.54 1.44
N LEU A 220 19.04 18.70 2.02
CA LEU A 220 20.32 18.92 2.72
C LEU A 220 20.48 18.07 3.99
N MET A 221 19.42 17.94 4.80
CA MET A 221 19.47 17.11 6.00
C MET A 221 19.61 15.62 5.65
N GLU A 222 18.88 15.15 4.64
CA GLU A 222 18.97 13.77 4.17
C GLU A 222 20.37 13.46 3.60
N ALA A 223 20.98 14.40 2.87
CA ALA A 223 22.37 14.27 2.42
C ALA A 223 23.37 14.23 3.59
N LEU A 224 23.16 15.07 4.61
CA LEU A 224 24.00 15.13 5.81
C LEU A 224 23.88 13.84 6.64
N GLU A 225 22.67 13.33 6.84
CA GLU A 225 22.43 12.04 7.49
C GLU A 225 23.07 10.88 6.73
N GLN A 226 22.99 10.86 5.39
CA GLN A 226 23.61 9.83 4.57
C GLN A 226 25.15 9.89 4.68
N SER A 227 25.72 11.10 4.71
CA SER A 227 27.15 11.31 4.93
C SER A 227 27.58 10.83 6.32
N TYR A 228 26.78 11.13 7.35
CA TYR A 228 27.04 10.68 8.72
C TYR A 228 26.94 9.14 8.85
N LYS A 229 25.93 8.52 8.24
CA LYS A 229 25.78 7.04 8.19
C LYS A 229 26.95 6.39 7.46
N PHE A 230 27.44 7.00 6.39
CA PHE A 230 28.63 6.55 5.67
C PHE A 230 29.88 6.61 6.55
N GLN A 231 30.05 7.70 7.32
CA GLN A 231 31.16 7.85 8.25
C GLN A 231 31.11 6.80 9.37
N ILE A 232 29.95 6.58 9.99
CA ILE A 232 29.76 5.48 10.96
C ILE A 232 30.04 4.10 10.35
N ALA A 233 29.67 3.88 9.08
CA ALA A 233 29.94 2.61 8.41
C ALA A 233 31.45 2.39 8.20
N ILE A 234 32.20 3.45 7.90
CA ILE A 234 33.66 3.42 7.85
C ILE A 234 34.25 3.15 9.24
N ASP A 235 33.79 3.84 10.28
CA ASP A 235 34.27 3.67 11.65
C ASP A 235 34.01 2.24 12.19
N LYS A 236 32.82 1.69 11.90
CA LYS A 236 32.47 0.30 12.24
C LYS A 236 33.31 -0.72 11.46
N LEU A 237 33.69 -0.40 10.23
CA LEU A 237 34.52 -1.28 9.40
C LEU A 237 35.98 -1.27 9.85
N ASP A 238 36.47 -0.14 10.39
CA ASP A 238 37.79 -0.03 10.99
C ASP A 238 37.91 -0.86 12.28
N GLY A 239 36.81 -0.98 13.04
CA GLY A 239 36.73 -1.84 14.22
C GLY A 239 36.74 -3.36 13.97
N ILE A 240 36.70 -3.82 12.71
CA ILE A 240 36.71 -5.26 12.37
C ILE A 240 38.16 -5.73 12.12
N PRO A 241 38.69 -6.70 12.92
CA PRO A 241 40.04 -7.22 12.72
C PRO A 241 40.17 -7.85 11.32
N GLY A 242 41.13 -7.36 10.54
CA GLY A 242 41.40 -7.81 9.16
C GLY A 242 40.89 -6.88 8.04
N MET A 243 40.00 -5.92 8.33
CA MET A 243 39.48 -4.96 7.34
C MET A 243 40.21 -3.60 7.33
N SER A 244 41.08 -3.34 8.30
CA SER A 244 41.86 -2.09 8.44
C SER A 244 42.69 -1.73 7.18
N LYS A 245 43.20 -2.72 6.43
CA LYS A 245 43.89 -2.46 5.15
C LYS A 245 42.96 -1.92 4.07
N ILE A 246 41.70 -2.37 4.04
CA ILE A 246 40.70 -1.92 3.07
C ILE A 246 40.22 -0.51 3.41
N VAL A 247 40.04 -0.22 4.70
CA VAL A 247 39.77 1.13 5.21
C VAL A 247 40.91 2.09 4.86
N ALA A 248 42.16 1.72 5.13
CA ALA A 248 43.33 2.53 4.79
C ALA A 248 43.47 2.80 3.28
N ILE A 249 43.12 1.83 2.42
CA ILE A 249 43.11 2.02 0.95
C ILE A 249 41.97 2.95 0.52
N LEU A 250 40.79 2.84 1.12
CA LEU A 250 39.65 3.73 0.86
C LEU A 250 39.94 5.16 1.31
N GLU A 251 40.49 5.34 2.51
CA GLU A 251 40.91 6.65 3.02
C GLU A 251 42.02 7.25 2.16
N ASN A 252 43.05 6.49 1.79
CA ASN A 252 44.10 6.99 0.90
C ASN A 252 43.56 7.36 -0.49
N ARG A 253 42.58 6.64 -1.03
CA ARG A 253 41.92 7.01 -2.30
C ARG A 253 41.05 8.25 -2.16
N ALA A 254 40.36 8.40 -1.03
CA ALA A 254 39.58 9.60 -0.73
C ALA A 254 40.50 10.83 -0.59
N LYS A 255 41.55 10.73 0.23
CA LYS A 255 42.58 11.78 0.38
C LYS A 255 43.26 12.11 -0.94
N LYS A 256 43.60 11.10 -1.75
CA LYS A 256 44.20 11.32 -3.07
C LYS A 256 43.26 12.06 -4.02
N LYS A 257 41.97 11.75 -4.04
CA LYS A 257 40.97 12.49 -4.85
C LYS A 257 40.77 13.93 -4.37
N ILE A 258 40.89 14.17 -3.07
CA ILE A 258 40.81 15.53 -2.49
C ILE A 258 42.07 16.31 -2.87
N ALA A 259 43.25 15.72 -2.68
CA ALA A 259 44.53 16.34 -3.05
C ALA A 259 44.65 16.59 -4.57
N GLU A 260 44.14 15.70 -5.43
CA GLU A 260 44.07 15.93 -6.88
C GLU A 260 43.12 17.09 -7.22
N LYS A 261 42.02 17.25 -6.48
CA LYS A 261 41.09 18.39 -6.65
C LYS A 261 41.70 19.70 -6.14
N GLU A 262 42.47 19.64 -5.06
CA GLU A 262 43.18 20.77 -4.46
C GLU A 262 44.32 21.24 -5.36
N ASP A 263 45.14 20.33 -5.91
CA ASP A 263 46.20 20.66 -6.87
C ASP A 263 45.67 21.24 -8.20
N ILE A 264 44.44 20.86 -8.61
CA ILE A 264 43.76 21.50 -9.75
C ILE A 264 43.27 22.91 -9.40
N ILE A 265 42.81 23.13 -8.17
CA ILE A 265 42.39 24.44 -7.69
C ILE A 265 43.61 25.36 -7.53
N ASP A 266 44.68 24.87 -6.93
CA ASP A 266 45.92 25.62 -6.72
C ASP A 266 46.59 25.95 -8.05
N LYS A 267 46.66 25.02 -9.01
CA LYS A 267 47.13 25.34 -10.37
C LYS A 267 46.24 26.37 -11.07
N ALA A 268 44.92 26.28 -10.91
CA ALA A 268 44.01 27.27 -11.46
C ALA A 268 44.10 28.64 -10.76
N ILE A 269 44.59 28.70 -9.51
CA ILE A 269 44.86 29.93 -8.76
C ILE A 269 46.24 30.50 -9.11
N ASP A 270 47.24 29.65 -9.33
CA ASP A 270 48.61 30.05 -9.67
C ASP A 270 48.75 30.48 -11.15
N ASP A 271 47.98 29.86 -12.04
CA ASP A 271 47.79 30.37 -13.41
C ASP A 271 47.07 31.74 -13.39
N LEU A 272 46.27 32.02 -12.35
CA LEU A 272 45.61 33.33 -12.16
C LEU A 272 46.52 34.39 -11.52
N SER A 273 47.54 33.98 -10.76
CA SER A 273 48.48 34.88 -10.08
C SER A 273 49.63 35.30 -10.99
N THR A 274 50.00 34.44 -11.94
CA THR A 274 51.07 34.67 -12.92
C THR A 274 50.65 35.59 -14.08
N GLU A 275 49.35 35.67 -14.42
CA GLU A 275 48.84 36.66 -15.40
C GLU A 275 48.78 38.09 -14.83
N THR A 276 48.77 38.28 -13.50
CA THR A 276 48.73 39.62 -12.87
C THR A 276 50.10 40.30 -12.70
N ASP A 277 51.22 39.59 -12.91
CA ASP A 277 52.58 40.14 -12.71
C ASP A 277 53.25 40.59 -14.02
N ASP A 278 52.69 40.28 -15.19
CA ASP A 278 53.26 40.63 -16.50
C ASP A 278 52.76 41.99 -17.06
N ASP A 279 51.81 42.67 -16.40
CA ASP A 279 51.25 43.97 -16.83
C ASP A 279 51.81 45.19 -16.06
N GLU A 280 52.88 45.02 -15.27
CA GLU A 280 53.52 46.13 -14.55
C GLU A 280 55.00 46.36 -14.93
N ILE A 281 55.44 46.06 -16.16
CA ILE A 281 56.67 46.66 -16.73
C ILE A 281 56.54 46.86 -18.25
N VAL A 282 56.01 48.01 -18.69
CA VAL A 282 56.57 49.00 -19.66
C VAL A 282 55.67 50.24 -19.68
#